data_AF-A0A522YFG4-F1
#
_entry.id   AF-A0A522YFG4-F1
#
_cell.length_a   1.000
_cell.length_b   1.000
_cell.length_c   1.000
_cell.angle_alpha   90.00
_cell.angle_beta   90.00
_cell.angle_gamma   90.00
#
_symmetry.space_group_name_H-M   'P 1'
#
loop_
_entity.id
_entity.type
_entity.pdbx_description
1 polymer ?
#
loop_
_entity_poly.entity_id
_entity_poly.type
_entity_poly.pdbx_seq_one_letter_code
_entity_poly.pdbx_strand_id
1 'polypeptide(L)'
;LAFGDNALDMIISTDSLHHWKHPEVILDEIYRCLKPGGEAWIYDGFSGASNEDINIYAPGLGGVFFSHLTAKLILSVHGFSQKEYDTAIKDKVAKTRFQKCICEKRGCMMRLRLCK
;
A
#
# COMPACT_ATOMS: atom_id res chain seq x y z
N LEU A 1 8.84 -20.40 4.70
CA LEU A 1 8.91 -19.02 5.23
C LEU A 1 8.68 -19.04 6.73
N ALA A 2 8.98 -17.95 7.46
CA ALA A 2 9.11 -17.94 8.93
C ALA A 2 7.79 -18.12 9.72
N PHE A 3 6.64 -17.78 9.12
CA PHE A 3 5.33 -17.88 9.75
C PHE A 3 4.54 -19.08 9.22
N GLY A 4 3.82 -19.77 10.10
CA GLY A 4 2.94 -20.88 9.73
C GLY A 4 1.65 -20.44 9.05
N ASP A 5 0.89 -21.41 8.53
CA ASP A 5 -0.46 -21.17 8.02
C ASP A 5 -1.36 -20.70 9.17
N ASN A 6 -2.20 -19.69 8.93
CA ASN A 6 -3.16 -19.18 9.93
C ASN A 6 -2.51 -18.79 11.27
N ALA A 7 -1.31 -18.22 11.25
CA ALA A 7 -0.56 -17.87 12.45
C ALA A 7 -0.83 -16.43 12.93
N LEU A 8 -1.23 -15.53 12.04
CA LEU A 8 -1.29 -14.09 12.32
C LEU A 8 -2.73 -13.56 12.23
N ASP A 9 -3.13 -12.72 13.17
CA ASP A 9 -4.44 -12.05 13.15
C ASP A 9 -4.44 -10.82 12.21
N MET A 10 -3.28 -10.16 12.08
CA MET A 10 -3.11 -8.95 11.29
C MET A 10 -1.71 -8.87 10.67
N ILE A 11 -1.61 -8.30 9.48
CA ILE A 11 -0.35 -7.97 8.81
C ILE A 11 -0.39 -6.51 8.34
N ILE A 12 0.66 -5.75 8.59
CA ILE A 12 0.82 -4.38 8.10
C ILE A 12 2.10 -4.31 7.28
N SER A 13 2.01 -3.70 6.09
CA SER A 13 3.15 -3.39 5.24
C SER A 13 3.10 -1.92 4.87
N THR A 14 4.24 -1.24 4.90
CA THR A 14 4.36 0.20 4.62
C THR A 14 5.51 0.44 3.65
N ASP A 15 5.31 1.29 2.65
CA ASP A 15 6.33 1.73 1.68
C ASP A 15 7.10 0.58 1.02
N SER A 16 6.39 -0.48 0.64
CA SER A 16 7.01 -1.70 0.11
C SER A 16 6.36 -2.24 -1.17
N LEU A 17 5.08 -1.97 -1.40
CA LEU A 17 4.32 -2.52 -2.52
C LEU A 17 4.90 -2.08 -3.87
N HIS A 18 5.37 -0.84 -4.00
CA HIS A 18 6.04 -0.34 -5.21
C HIS A 18 7.37 -1.04 -5.53
N HIS A 19 7.98 -1.74 -4.56
CA HIS A 19 9.17 -2.56 -4.77
C HIS A 19 8.85 -4.04 -5.10
N TRP A 20 7.59 -4.46 -4.98
CA TRP A 20 7.23 -5.86 -5.18
C TRP A 20 7.24 -6.22 -6.66
N LYS A 21 8.21 -7.03 -7.07
CA LYS A 21 8.31 -7.56 -8.43
C LYS A 21 7.13 -8.47 -8.80
N HIS A 22 6.69 -9.29 -7.84
CA HIS A 22 5.59 -10.26 -7.98
C HIS A 22 4.61 -10.09 -6.81
N PRO A 23 3.84 -8.99 -6.79
CA PRO A 23 2.95 -8.67 -5.67
C PRO A 23 1.90 -9.76 -5.43
N GLU A 24 1.47 -10.48 -6.46
CA GLU A 24 0.49 -11.56 -6.35
C GLU A 24 1.00 -12.69 -5.46
N VAL A 25 2.26 -13.08 -5.61
CA VAL A 25 2.91 -14.13 -4.81
C VAL A 25 3.03 -13.70 -3.34
N ILE A 26 3.40 -12.44 -3.12
CA ILE A 26 3.54 -11.88 -1.75
C ILE A 26 2.17 -11.77 -1.08
N LEU A 27 1.16 -11.29 -1.81
CA LEU A 27 -0.21 -11.23 -1.32
C LEU A 27 -0.77 -12.62 -1.00
N ASP A 28 -0.50 -13.63 -1.83
CA ASP A 28 -0.88 -15.00 -1.49
C ASP A 28 -0.15 -15.49 -0.25
N GLU A 29 1.12 -15.16 -0.06
CA GLU A 29 1.84 -15.53 1.16
C GLU A 29 1.26 -14.85 2.41
N ILE A 30 0.88 -13.57 2.31
CA ILE A 30 0.16 -12.85 3.36
C ILE A 30 -1.17 -13.56 3.66
N TYR A 31 -1.93 -13.94 2.63
CA TYR A 31 -3.17 -14.72 2.80
C TYR A 31 -2.90 -16.05 3.51
N ARG A 32 -1.80 -16.76 3.20
CA ARG A 32 -1.44 -18.03 3.86
C ARG A 32 -1.28 -17.83 5.37
N CYS A 33 -0.53 -16.79 5.75
CA CYS A 33 -0.16 -16.51 7.14
C CYS A 33 -1.32 -16.00 7.98
N LEU A 34 -2.28 -15.27 7.40
CA LEU A 34 -3.45 -14.76 8.13
C LEU A 34 -4.36 -15.89 8.60
N LYS A 35 -4.96 -15.74 9.78
CA LYS A 35 -6.09 -16.57 10.26
C LYS A 35 -7.37 -16.25 9.45
N PRO A 36 -8.34 -17.18 9.36
CA PRO A 36 -9.65 -16.86 8.79
C PRO A 36 -10.27 -15.63 9.47
N GLY A 37 -10.73 -14.65 8.68
CA GLY A 37 -11.22 -13.37 9.19
C GLY A 37 -10.14 -12.35 9.58
N GLY A 38 -8.86 -12.70 9.46
CA GLY A 38 -7.74 -11.77 9.64
C GLY A 38 -7.59 -10.78 8.49
N GLU A 39 -6.89 -9.67 8.75
CA GLU A 39 -6.72 -8.59 7.78
C GLU A 39 -5.27 -8.26 7.48
N ALA A 40 -5.00 -7.87 6.23
CA ALA A 40 -3.77 -7.22 5.83
C ALA A 40 -4.02 -5.79 5.38
N TRP A 41 -3.23 -4.86 5.92
CA TRP A 41 -3.24 -3.45 5.52
C TRP A 41 -1.92 -3.10 4.84
N ILE A 42 -1.98 -2.80 3.55
CA ILE A 42 -0.81 -2.41 2.76
C ILE A 42 -0.89 -0.92 2.50
N TYR A 43 0.07 -0.17 3.00
CA TYR A 43 0.19 1.27 2.81
C TYR A 43 1.32 1.55 1.84
N ASP A 44 1.04 2.33 0.82
CA ASP A 44 2.06 2.80 -0.12
C ASP A 44 1.70 4.20 -0.62
N GLY A 45 2.66 4.89 -1.24
CA GLY A 45 2.50 6.27 -1.64
C GLY A 45 1.34 6.48 -2.62
N PHE A 46 0.78 7.68 -2.56
CA PHE A 46 -0.25 8.14 -3.47
C PHE A 46 0.26 9.35 -4.24
N SER A 47 0.59 9.16 -5.52
CA SER A 47 1.14 10.23 -6.36
C SER A 47 0.13 11.34 -6.68
N GLY A 48 -1.16 11.09 -6.41
CA GLY A 48 -2.24 12.07 -6.49
C GLY A 48 -2.47 12.90 -5.22
N ALA A 49 -1.55 12.86 -4.25
CA ALA A 49 -1.67 13.62 -2.99
C ALA A 49 -1.80 15.14 -3.25
N SER A 50 -2.66 15.79 -2.47
CA SER A 50 -2.83 17.25 -2.56
C SER A 50 -1.64 17.96 -1.90
N ASN A 51 -1.45 19.25 -2.17
CA ASN A 51 -0.45 20.04 -1.45
C ASN A 51 -0.75 20.12 0.05
N GLU A 52 -2.04 20.06 0.44
CA GLU A 52 -2.46 20.01 1.84
C GLU A 52 -2.04 18.69 2.50
N ASP A 53 -2.26 17.56 1.83
CA ASP A 53 -1.80 16.24 2.31
C ASP A 53 -0.27 16.23 2.46
N ILE A 54 0.44 16.82 1.49
CA ILE A 54 1.91 16.93 1.51
C ILE A 54 2.37 17.81 2.67
N ASN A 55 1.71 18.93 2.95
CA ASN A 55 2.07 19.80 4.07
C ASN A 55 1.94 19.11 5.43
N ILE A 56 0.94 18.25 5.59
CA ILE A 56 0.77 17.43 6.79
C ILE A 56 1.91 16.39 6.91
N TYR A 57 2.37 15.83 5.79
CA TYR A 57 3.37 14.77 5.75
C TYR A 57 4.83 15.27 5.73
N ALA A 58 5.08 16.49 5.22
CA ALA A 58 6.39 17.09 4.99
C ALA A 58 7.31 17.17 6.23
N PRO A 59 6.81 17.38 7.47
CA PRO A 59 7.66 17.30 8.66
C PRO A 59 8.37 15.94 8.81
N GLY A 60 7.75 14.84 8.36
CA GLY A 60 8.32 13.50 8.38
C GLY A 60 9.29 13.18 7.24
N LEU A 61 9.39 14.05 6.23
CA LEU A 61 10.23 13.87 5.03
C LEU A 61 11.51 14.73 5.04
N GLY A 62 11.85 15.37 6.17
CA GLY A 62 13.08 16.16 6.31
C GLY A 62 12.88 17.68 6.42
N GLY A 63 11.64 18.15 6.60
CA GLY A 63 11.34 19.52 7.04
C GLY A 63 11.14 20.56 5.92
N VAL A 64 11.03 21.83 6.35
CA VAL A 64 10.40 22.98 5.65
C VAL A 64 11.05 23.43 4.33
N PHE A 65 12.14 22.80 3.90
CA PHE A 65 12.80 23.04 2.61
C PHE A 65 12.37 22.06 1.51
N PHE A 66 11.51 21.08 1.83
CA PHE A 66 10.90 20.21 0.83
C PHE A 66 9.83 20.96 0.04
N SER A 67 10.18 21.39 -1.17
CA SER A 67 9.18 21.94 -2.09
C SER A 67 8.12 20.88 -2.41
N HIS A 68 6.88 21.30 -2.66
CA HIS A 68 5.83 20.41 -3.14
C HIS A 68 6.23 19.64 -4.40
N LEU A 69 7.08 20.23 -5.25
CA LEU A 69 7.59 19.57 -6.45
C LEU A 69 8.47 18.37 -6.10
N THR A 70 9.38 18.53 -5.14
CA THR A 70 10.26 17.45 -4.66
C THR A 70 9.44 16.34 -4.01
N ALA A 71 8.46 16.70 -3.17
CA ALA A 71 7.58 15.72 -2.54
C ALA A 71 6.76 14.93 -3.58
N LYS A 72 6.20 15.60 -4.59
CA LYS A 72 5.47 14.94 -5.68
C LYS A 72 6.37 14.02 -6.51
N LEU A 73 7.62 14.40 -6.75
CA LEU A 73 8.58 13.53 -7.43
C LEU A 73 8.83 12.25 -6.62
N ILE A 74 9.07 12.37 -5.31
CA ILE A 74 9.26 11.20 -4.43
C ILE A 74 8.02 10.30 -4.45
N LEU A 75 6.82 10.87 -4.27
CA LEU A 75 5.57 10.11 -4.28
C LEU A 75 5.27 9.47 -5.65
N SER A 76 5.78 10.02 -6.74
CA SER A 76 5.62 9.43 -8.08
C SER A 76 6.45 8.17 -8.30
N VAL A 77 7.51 7.95 -7.52
CA VAL A 77 8.37 6.76 -7.63
C VAL A 77 8.21 5.80 -6.44
N HIS A 78 7.66 6.27 -5.31
CA HIS A 78 7.35 5.48 -4.12
C HIS A 78 5.84 5.28 -3.94
N GLY A 79 5.10 5.19 -5.03
CA GLY A 79 3.65 5.15 -4.96
C GLY A 79 2.99 4.98 -6.32
N PHE A 80 1.66 5.00 -6.31
CA PHE A 80 0.84 4.82 -7.49
C PHE A 80 -0.17 5.94 -7.66
N SER A 81 -0.60 6.16 -8.89
CA SER A 81 -1.71 7.05 -9.22
C SER A 81 -3.05 6.43 -8.82
N GLN A 82 -4.10 7.26 -8.72
CA GLN A 82 -5.46 6.78 -8.49
C GLN A 82 -5.87 5.73 -9.53
N LYS A 83 -5.53 5.97 -10.81
CA LYS A 83 -5.82 5.06 -11.91
C LYS A 83 -5.15 3.70 -11.73
N GLU A 84 -3.90 3.66 -11.29
CA GLU A 84 -3.18 2.41 -11.04
C GLU A 84 -3.77 1.65 -9.85
N TYR A 85 -4.13 2.35 -8.77
CA TYR A 85 -4.85 1.73 -7.65
C TYR A 85 -6.20 1.14 -8.07
N ASP A 86 -6.93 1.83 -8.95
CA ASP A 86 -8.25 1.40 -9.41
C ASP A 86 -8.22 0.35 -10.52
N THR A 87 -7.08 0.15 -11.18
CA THR A 87 -6.91 -0.83 -12.25
C THR A 87 -5.83 -1.84 -11.89
N ALA A 88 -4.57 -1.58 -12.24
CA ALA A 88 -3.46 -2.52 -12.14
C ALA A 88 -3.34 -3.18 -10.76
N ILE A 89 -3.49 -2.43 -9.67
CA ILE A 89 -3.40 -2.98 -8.32
C ILE A 89 -4.59 -3.89 -7.99
N LYS A 90 -5.83 -3.46 -8.28
CA LYS A 90 -7.02 -4.29 -8.10
C LYS A 90 -7.00 -5.54 -8.97
N ASP A 91 -6.52 -5.45 -10.21
CA ASP A 91 -6.36 -6.57 -11.13
C ASP A 91 -5.34 -7.60 -10.60
N LYS A 92 -4.28 -7.13 -9.95
CA LYS A 92 -3.30 -8.00 -9.29
C LYS A 92 -3.92 -8.70 -8.09
N VAL A 93 -4.62 -7.96 -7.22
CA VAL A 93 -5.34 -8.55 -6.07
C VAL A 93 -6.38 -9.57 -6.52
N ALA A 94 -7.09 -9.31 -7.62
CA ALA A 94 -8.11 -10.22 -8.16
C ALA A 94 -7.55 -11.59 -8.59
N LYS A 95 -6.25 -11.68 -8.87
CA LYS A 95 -5.56 -12.93 -9.22
C LYS A 95 -5.04 -13.70 -8.00
N THR A 96 -5.20 -13.15 -6.80
CA THR A 96 -4.76 -13.76 -5.54
C THR A 96 -5.94 -14.40 -4.82
N ARG A 97 -5.65 -15.14 -3.75
CA ARG A 97 -6.66 -15.69 -2.85
C ARG A 97 -7.48 -14.63 -2.10
N PHE A 98 -7.00 -13.38 -2.02
CA PHE A 98 -7.81 -12.28 -1.49
C PHE A 98 -8.96 -11.88 -2.41
N GLN A 99 -8.77 -11.98 -3.74
CA GLN A 99 -9.73 -11.64 -4.81
C GLN A 99 -10.20 -10.17 -4.88
N LYS A 100 -10.27 -9.47 -3.75
CA LYS A 100 -10.74 -8.08 -3.65
C LYS A 100 -9.98 -7.34 -2.56
N CYS A 101 -9.90 -6.02 -2.72
CA CYS A 101 -9.42 -5.10 -1.71
C CYS A 101 -10.27 -3.84 -1.67
N ILE A 102 -10.20 -3.12 -0.56
CA ILE A 102 -10.70 -1.74 -0.45
C ILE A 102 -9.48 -0.82 -0.50
N CYS A 103 -9.48 0.14 -1.42
CA CYS A 103 -8.45 1.17 -1.50
C CYS A 103 -8.97 2.46 -0.87
N GLU A 104 -8.26 2.98 0.13
CA GLU A 104 -8.66 4.19 0.87
C GLU A 104 -7.49 5.18 0.94
N LYS A 105 -7.72 6.41 0.47
CA LYS A 105 -6.74 7.48 0.60
C LYS A 105 -6.55 7.85 2.07
N ARG A 106 -5.29 7.97 2.50
CA ARG A 106 -4.83 8.35 3.83
C ARG A 106 -3.71 9.39 3.70
N GLY A 107 -4.07 10.64 3.42
CA GLY A 107 -3.11 11.71 3.17
C GLY A 107 -2.27 11.45 1.91
N CYS A 108 -0.95 11.38 2.09
CA CYS A 108 0.01 11.04 1.03
C CYS A 108 0.09 9.54 0.72
N MET A 109 -0.67 8.70 1.42
CA MET A 109 -0.66 7.24 1.27
C MET A 109 -2.00 6.74 0.75
N MET A 110 -2.00 5.56 0.16
CA MET A 110 -3.20 4.74 -0.06
C MET A 110 -3.10 3.50 0.83
N ARG A 111 -4.20 3.15 1.48
CA ARG A 111 -4.35 1.87 2.19
C ARG A 111 -5.11 0.89 1.32
N LEU A 112 -4.52 -0.29 1.07
CA LEU A 112 -5.26 -1.48 0.66
C LEU A 112 -5.66 -2.24 1.91
N ARG A 113 -6.96 -2.48 2.08
CA ARG A 113 -7.51 -3.39 3.08
C ARG A 113 -7.89 -4.70 2.41
N LEU A 114 -7.29 -5.80 2.88
CA LEU A 114 -7.45 -7.16 2.39
C LEU A 114 -7.95 -8.04 3.52
N CYS A 115 -8.98 -8.86 3.27
CA CYS A 115 -9.57 -9.76 4.28
C CYS A 115 -9.43 -11.21 3.83
N LYS A 116 -8.98 -12.09 4.74
CA LYS A 116 -8.89 -13.52 4.49
C LYS A 116 -10.24 -14.22 4.59
#